data_AF-A0A376LK35-F1
#
_entry.id   AF-A0A376LK35-F1
#
_cell.length_a   1.000
_cell.length_b   1.000
_cell.length_c   1.000
_cell.angle_alpha   90.00
_cell.angle_beta   90.00
_cell.angle_gamma   90.00
#
_symmetry.space_group_name_H-M   'P 1'
#
loop_
_entity.id
_entity.type
_entity.pdbx_description
1 polymer ?
#
loop_
_entity_poly.entity_id
_entity_poly.type
_entity_poly.pdbx_seq_one_letter_code
_entity_poly.pdbx_strand_id
1 'polypeptide(L)'
;MPECVAAPKVRSSGSIDPAPSITLNYPRQPFDTAHFPVEEKAAIAQLRQFCQNGAGEYEQQRDFPAVEGTSRLSASLATGGLSPRQCLHRLLAEQPQALDGGAGSIWLNELIWREFYRHLITYYPSLCKQSSVYCLDRPRAVAEQFRAFKGLAGRQNGITRLLMLPCVSLTAPAGCITGYG
;
A
#
# COMPACT_ATOMS: atom_id res chain seq x y z
N MET A 1 14.41 -14.85 -18.82
CA MET A 1 13.01 -14.78 -18.34
C MET A 1 12.69 -16.16 -17.77
N PRO A 2 12.07 -16.26 -16.58
CA PRO A 2 11.66 -17.58 -16.07
C PRO A 2 10.66 -18.21 -17.04
N GLU A 3 10.73 -19.53 -17.18
CA GLU A 3 9.86 -20.30 -18.07
C GLU A 3 8.42 -20.24 -17.56
N CYS A 4 7.48 -19.91 -18.46
CA CYS A 4 6.07 -19.87 -18.11
C CYS A 4 5.54 -21.30 -18.00
N VAL A 5 5.26 -21.74 -16.77
CA VAL A 5 4.61 -23.02 -16.51
C VAL A 5 3.11 -22.93 -16.79
N ALA A 6 2.54 -24.03 -17.28
CA ALA A 6 1.09 -24.11 -17.52
C ALA A 6 0.30 -23.89 -16.22
N ALA A 7 -0.90 -23.30 -16.35
CA ALA A 7 -1.80 -23.11 -15.23
C ALA A 7 -2.09 -24.45 -14.53
N PRO A 8 -2.12 -24.50 -13.18
CA PRO A 8 -2.39 -25.73 -12.47
C PRO A 8 -3.77 -26.29 -12.85
N LYS A 9 -3.84 -27.62 -13.02
CA LYS A 9 -5.12 -28.31 -13.25
C LYS A 9 -6.09 -28.01 -12.09
N VAL A 10 -7.36 -27.78 -12.42
CA VAL A 10 -8.42 -27.60 -11.43
C VAL A 10 -8.42 -28.80 -10.48
N ARG A 11 -8.40 -28.54 -9.17
CA ARG A 11 -8.39 -29.61 -8.16
C ARG A 11 -9.77 -30.29 -8.18
N SER A 12 -9.77 -31.62 -8.23
CA SER A 12 -10.99 -32.45 -8.18
C SER A 12 -11.67 -32.46 -6.80
N SER A 13 -10.94 -32.04 -5.76
CA SER A 13 -11.41 -31.98 -4.38
C SER A 13 -10.95 -30.67 -3.72
N GLY A 14 -11.72 -30.19 -2.74
CA GLY A 14 -11.50 -28.91 -2.07
C GLY A 14 -12.46 -27.79 -2.49
N SER A 15 -13.60 -28.16 -3.11
CA SER A 15 -14.76 -27.26 -3.12
C SER A 15 -15.13 -27.03 -1.65
N ILE A 16 -14.82 -25.84 -1.17
CA ILE A 16 -15.26 -25.38 0.15
C ILE A 16 -16.78 -25.35 0.05
N ASP A 17 -17.48 -26.05 0.96
CA ASP A 17 -18.93 -25.94 1.08
C ASP A 17 -19.31 -24.45 1.01
N PRO A 18 -20.37 -24.07 0.27
CA PRO A 18 -20.71 -22.67 0.10
C PRO A 18 -20.84 -22.05 1.48
N ALA A 19 -19.94 -21.10 1.76
CA ALA A 19 -19.87 -20.45 3.06
C ALA A 19 -21.27 -19.88 3.39
N PRO A 20 -21.71 -19.93 4.65
CA PRO A 20 -22.99 -19.35 5.04
C PRO A 20 -23.04 -17.89 4.56
N SER A 21 -24.17 -17.51 3.95
CA SER A 21 -24.34 -16.17 3.40
C SER A 21 -24.19 -15.12 4.50
N ILE A 22 -23.09 -14.39 4.48
CA ILE A 22 -22.84 -13.30 5.42
C ILE A 22 -23.74 -12.13 5.01
N THR A 23 -24.67 -11.74 5.88
CA THR A 23 -25.49 -10.55 5.65
C THR A 23 -24.73 -9.34 6.17
N LEU A 24 -24.31 -8.48 5.25
CA LEU A 24 -23.59 -7.26 5.56
C LEU A 24 -24.59 -6.09 5.71
N ASN A 25 -24.79 -5.61 6.93
CA ASN A 25 -25.72 -4.52 7.24
C ASN A 25 -24.98 -3.18 7.34
N TYR A 26 -24.38 -2.74 6.24
CA TYR A 26 -23.79 -1.40 6.13
C TYR A 26 -24.30 -0.68 4.87
N PRO A 27 -24.28 0.67 4.85
CA PRO A 27 -24.72 1.44 3.68
C PRO A 27 -23.90 1.05 2.44
N ARG A 28 -24.56 0.57 1.39
CA ARG A 28 -23.92 0.23 0.13
C ARG A 28 -24.06 1.40 -0.84
N GLN A 29 -22.94 1.88 -1.35
CA GLN A 29 -22.90 2.82 -2.46
C GLN A 29 -22.68 2.06 -3.77
N PRO A 30 -23.18 2.56 -4.91
CA PRO A 30 -22.85 2.00 -6.21
C PRO A 30 -21.34 2.04 -6.44
N PHE A 31 -20.80 1.01 -7.08
CA PHE A 31 -19.38 0.95 -7.40
C PHE A 31 -19.06 1.96 -8.50
N ASP A 32 -18.06 2.80 -8.26
CA ASP A 32 -17.63 3.83 -9.19
C ASP A 32 -16.52 3.30 -10.11
N THR A 33 -16.92 2.89 -11.31
CA THR A 33 -16.01 2.38 -12.33
C THR A 33 -15.13 3.46 -12.97
N ALA A 34 -15.49 4.74 -12.83
CA ALA A 34 -14.69 5.84 -13.39
C ALA A 34 -13.46 6.11 -12.51
N HIS A 35 -13.63 6.05 -11.18
CA HIS A 35 -12.52 6.17 -10.24
C HIS A 35 -11.70 4.88 -10.12
N PHE A 36 -12.36 3.72 -10.20
CA PHE A 36 -11.75 2.40 -10.03
C PHE A 36 -12.04 1.52 -11.26
N PRO A 37 -11.26 1.65 -12.34
CA PRO A 37 -11.48 0.90 -13.56
C PRO A 37 -11.30 -0.60 -13.31
N VAL A 38 -12.27 -1.38 -13.77
CA VAL A 38 -12.24 -2.85 -13.70
C VAL A 38 -11.43 -3.45 -14.86
N GLU A 39 -11.40 -2.75 -16.00
CA GLU A 39 -10.65 -3.18 -17.18
C GLU A 39 -9.18 -2.76 -17.13
N GLU A 40 -8.28 -3.68 -17.49
CA GLU A 40 -6.83 -3.43 -17.52
C GLU A 40 -6.47 -2.24 -18.43
N LYS A 41 -7.09 -2.15 -19.62
CA LYS A 41 -6.84 -1.05 -20.56
C LYS A 41 -7.22 0.31 -19.97
N ALA A 42 -8.32 0.37 -19.23
CA ALA A 42 -8.77 1.60 -18.57
C ALA A 42 -7.83 1.99 -17.42
N ALA A 43 -7.35 1.03 -16.62
CA ALA A 43 -6.35 1.27 -15.59
C ALA A 43 -5.02 1.80 -16.18
N ILE A 44 -4.57 1.24 -17.31
CA ILE A 44 -3.38 1.71 -18.03
C ILE A 44 -3.59 3.13 -18.58
N ALA A 45 -4.78 3.44 -19.11
CA ALA A 45 -5.12 4.77 -19.59
C ALA A 45 -5.12 5.81 -18.46
N GLN A 46 -5.71 5.48 -17.31
CA GLN A 46 -5.69 6.31 -16.11
C GLN A 46 -4.27 6.56 -15.61
N LEU A 47 -3.42 5.52 -15.59
CA LEU A 47 -2.00 5.66 -15.27
C LEU A 47 -1.29 6.62 -16.23
N ARG A 48 -1.53 6.49 -17.54
CA ARG A 48 -0.92 7.39 -18.53
C ARG A 48 -1.35 8.83 -18.30
N GLN A 49 -2.65 9.07 -18.13
CA GLN A 49 -3.19 10.41 -17.87
C GLN A 49 -2.61 11.03 -16.59
N PHE A 50 -2.49 10.23 -15.53
CA PHE A 50 -1.89 10.69 -14.29
C PHE A 50 -0.40 11.06 -14.46
N CYS A 51 0.40 10.22 -15.12
CA CYS A 51 1.83 10.52 -15.31
C CYS A 51 2.08 11.76 -16.19
N GLN A 52 1.18 12.02 -17.15
CA GLN A 52 1.26 13.19 -18.02
C GLN A 52 0.92 14.50 -17.28
N ASN A 53 -0.15 14.49 -16.47
CA ASN A 53 -0.71 15.72 -15.91
C ASN A 53 -0.53 15.81 -14.39
N GLY A 54 -0.88 14.76 -13.66
CA GLY A 54 -0.92 14.78 -12.19
C GLY A 54 0.41 14.53 -11.49
N ALA A 55 1.34 13.79 -12.10
CA ALA A 55 2.59 13.41 -11.43
C ALA A 55 3.51 14.61 -11.15
N GLY A 56 3.49 15.64 -11.99
CA GLY A 56 4.26 16.87 -11.79
C GLY A 56 3.73 17.74 -10.65
N GLU A 57 2.40 17.80 -10.51
CA GLU A 57 1.69 18.61 -9.50
C GLU A 57 1.39 17.84 -8.20
N TYR A 58 1.81 16.57 -8.15
CA TYR A 58 1.45 15.63 -7.08
C TYR A 58 1.87 16.12 -5.70
N GLU A 59 3.06 16.72 -5.58
CA GLU A 59 3.56 17.22 -4.31
C GLU A 59 2.66 18.32 -3.73
N GLN A 60 2.14 19.20 -4.59
CA GLN A 60 1.36 20.35 -4.18
C GLN A 60 -0.11 20.00 -3.91
N GLN A 61 -0.64 18.95 -4.55
CA GLN A 61 -2.07 18.65 -4.51
C GLN A 61 -2.45 17.44 -3.63
N ARG A 62 -1.51 16.54 -3.31
CA ARG A 62 -1.82 15.26 -2.62
C ARG A 62 -2.49 15.40 -1.25
N ASP A 63 -2.23 16.50 -0.54
CA ASP A 63 -2.69 16.70 0.84
C ASP A 63 -4.07 17.39 0.92
N PHE A 64 -4.64 17.78 -0.23
CA PHE A 64 -5.93 18.46 -0.31
C PHE A 64 -7.03 17.48 -0.76
N PRO A 65 -7.88 16.97 0.15
CA PRO A 65 -8.88 15.95 -0.19
C PRO A 65 -10.00 16.46 -1.12
N ALA A 66 -10.17 17.77 -1.25
CA ALA A 66 -11.12 18.37 -2.19
C ALA A 66 -10.58 18.45 -3.63
N VAL A 67 -9.29 18.18 -3.83
CA VAL A 67 -8.62 18.22 -5.13
C VAL A 67 -8.32 16.80 -5.57
N GLU A 68 -8.58 16.50 -6.84
CA GLU A 68 -8.21 15.23 -7.46
C GLU A 68 -6.71 15.16 -7.79
N GLY A 69 -5.88 15.29 -6.75
CA GLY A 69 -4.42 15.36 -6.85
C GLY A 69 -3.70 14.01 -6.79
N THR A 70 -4.43 12.89 -6.81
CA THR A 70 -3.84 11.54 -6.67
C THR A 70 -4.23 10.62 -7.83
N SER A 71 -3.47 9.54 -8.02
CA SER A 71 -3.65 8.65 -9.18
C SER A 71 -4.89 7.74 -9.09
N ARG A 72 -5.41 7.49 -7.88
CA ARG A 72 -6.48 6.51 -7.58
C ARG A 72 -6.19 5.07 -8.07
N LEU A 73 -4.93 4.73 -8.36
CA LEU A 73 -4.52 3.41 -8.87
C LEU A 73 -4.31 2.34 -7.78
N SER A 74 -4.59 2.66 -6.51
CA SER A 74 -4.32 1.76 -5.38
C SER A 74 -5.09 0.44 -5.49
N ALA A 75 -6.35 0.46 -5.95
CA ALA A 75 -7.17 -0.73 -6.17
C ALA A 75 -6.56 -1.66 -7.22
N SER A 76 -6.15 -1.10 -8.37
CA SER A 76 -5.51 -1.86 -9.45
C SER A 76 -4.15 -2.43 -9.02
N LEU A 77 -3.38 -1.70 -8.21
CA LEU A 77 -2.10 -2.16 -7.65
C LEU A 77 -2.28 -3.22 -6.55
N ALA A 78 -3.36 -3.18 -5.78
CA ALA A 78 -3.64 -4.15 -4.72
C ALA A 78 -4.11 -5.50 -5.29
N THR A 79 -4.94 -5.44 -6.34
CA THR A 79 -5.50 -6.62 -7.03
C THR A 79 -4.56 -7.22 -8.09
N GLY A 80 -3.54 -6.47 -8.52
CA GLY A 80 -2.58 -6.89 -9.55
C GLY A 80 -3.00 -6.56 -10.98
N GLY A 81 -4.09 -5.80 -11.18
CA GLY A 81 -4.47 -5.25 -12.49
C GLY A 81 -3.46 -4.23 -13.04
N LEU A 82 -2.60 -3.67 -12.18
CA LEU A 82 -1.39 -2.95 -12.57
C LEU A 82 -0.20 -3.45 -11.75
N SER A 83 0.99 -3.49 -12.38
CA SER A 83 2.25 -3.78 -11.72
C SER A 83 3.01 -2.49 -11.36
N PRO A 84 3.76 -2.46 -10.24
CA PRO A 84 4.62 -1.33 -9.88
C PRO A 84 5.65 -0.99 -10.97
N ARG A 85 6.10 -2.00 -11.73
CA ARG A 85 7.02 -1.84 -12.87
C ARG A 85 6.38 -1.06 -14.01
N GLN A 86 5.12 -1.35 -14.35
CA GLN A 86 4.37 -0.56 -15.34
C GLN A 86 4.25 0.91 -14.90
N CYS A 87 3.97 1.15 -13.61
CA CYS A 87 3.93 2.49 -13.03
C CYS A 87 5.27 3.22 -13.16
N LEU A 88 6.37 2.58 -12.79
CA LEU A 88 7.72 3.14 -12.91
C LEU A 88 8.07 3.48 -14.36
N HIS A 89 7.91 2.53 -15.29
CA HIS A 89 8.24 2.77 -16.70
C HIS A 89 7.40 3.88 -17.32
N ARG A 90 6.09 3.94 -16.99
CA ARG A 90 5.24 5.03 -17.48
C ARG A 90 5.65 6.37 -16.86
N LEU A 91 5.96 6.41 -15.56
CA LEU A 91 6.42 7.64 -14.92
C LEU A 91 7.67 8.18 -15.57
N LEU A 92 8.70 7.35 -15.77
CA LEU A 92 9.96 7.79 -16.36
C LEU A 92 9.83 8.22 -17.82
N ALA A 93 8.84 7.70 -18.54
CA ALA A 93 8.54 8.14 -19.89
C ALA A 93 7.99 9.58 -19.94
N GLU A 94 7.18 9.99 -18.97
CA GLU A 94 6.55 11.32 -18.93
C GLU A 94 7.33 12.31 -18.04
N GLN A 95 8.06 11.80 -17.05
CA GLN A 95 8.83 12.56 -16.05
C GLN A 95 10.26 12.00 -15.95
N PRO A 96 11.15 12.29 -16.92
CA PRO A 96 12.48 11.66 -17.02
C PRO A 96 13.39 11.93 -15.83
N GLN A 97 13.19 13.06 -15.14
CA GLN A 97 13.98 13.48 -13.98
C GLN A 97 13.44 12.93 -12.64
N ALA A 98 12.43 12.06 -12.65
CA ALA A 98 11.81 11.56 -11.42
C ALA A 98 12.81 10.77 -10.53
N LEU A 99 13.80 10.10 -11.13
CA LEU A 99 14.87 9.39 -10.38
C LEU A 99 15.87 10.36 -9.73
N ASP A 100 16.04 11.54 -10.31
CA ASP A 100 17.01 12.54 -9.88
C ASP A 100 16.38 13.60 -8.95
N GLY A 101 15.16 13.34 -8.45
CA GLY A 101 14.44 14.24 -7.55
C GLY A 101 13.62 15.33 -8.25
N GLY A 102 13.50 15.29 -9.58
CA GLY A 102 12.66 16.19 -10.36
C GLY A 102 11.15 15.93 -10.21
N ALA A 103 10.36 16.47 -11.13
CA ALA A 103 8.91 16.24 -11.20
C ALA A 103 8.59 14.73 -11.18
N GLY A 104 7.52 14.34 -10.49
CA GLY A 104 7.14 12.93 -10.33
C GLY A 104 7.93 12.15 -9.27
N SER A 105 9.04 12.68 -8.73
CA SER A 105 9.84 12.00 -7.69
C SER A 105 9.05 11.73 -6.40
N ILE A 106 8.17 12.65 -6.01
CA ILE A 106 7.32 12.48 -4.82
C ILE A 106 6.32 11.34 -5.01
N TRP A 107 5.73 11.20 -6.20
CA TRP A 107 4.86 10.07 -6.52
C TRP A 107 5.64 8.76 -6.62
N LEU A 108 6.85 8.79 -7.19
CA LEU A 108 7.76 7.65 -7.18
C LEU A 108 8.03 7.18 -5.74
N ASN A 109 8.26 8.11 -4.81
CA ASN A 109 8.53 7.73 -3.43
C ASN A 109 7.36 6.99 -2.77
N GLU A 110 6.10 7.30 -3.13
CA GLU A 110 4.94 6.53 -2.66
C GLU A 110 4.94 5.08 -3.18
N LEU A 111 5.41 4.86 -4.41
CA LEU A 111 5.62 3.50 -4.93
C LEU A 111 6.75 2.78 -4.19
N ILE A 112 7.84 3.47 -3.85
CA ILE A 112 8.94 2.89 -3.08
C ILE A 112 8.45 2.52 -1.67
N TRP A 113 7.63 3.36 -1.03
CA TRP A 113 7.00 3.04 0.25
C TRP A 113 6.17 1.75 0.17
N ARG A 114 5.40 1.56 -0.90
CA ARG A 114 4.65 0.31 -1.13
C ARG A 114 5.57 -0.91 -1.13
N GLU A 115 6.69 -0.86 -1.86
CA GLU A 115 7.65 -1.96 -1.92
C GLU A 115 8.37 -2.17 -0.58
N PHE A 116 8.71 -1.08 0.11
CA PHE A 116 9.30 -1.14 1.44
C PHE A 116 8.42 -1.90 2.43
N TYR A 117 7.11 -1.62 2.50
CA TYR A 117 6.20 -2.37 3.39
C TYR A 117 6.06 -3.85 3.01
N ARG A 118 6.06 -4.17 1.71
CA ARG A 118 6.03 -5.57 1.25
C ARG A 118 7.28 -6.32 1.69
N HIS A 119 8.46 -5.70 1.55
CA HIS A 119 9.70 -6.28 2.07
C HIS A 119 9.66 -6.40 3.59
N LEU A 120 9.21 -5.36 4.29
CA LEU A 120 9.16 -5.33 5.74
C LEU A 120 8.32 -6.48 6.31
N ILE A 121 7.12 -6.71 5.79
CA ILE A 121 6.24 -7.82 6.24
C ILE A 121 6.85 -9.19 5.90
N THR A 122 7.61 -9.28 4.80
CA THR A 122 8.31 -10.53 4.43
C THR A 122 9.39 -10.89 5.46
N TYR A 123 10.16 -9.90 5.94
CA TYR A 123 11.19 -10.11 6.96
C TYR A 123 10.65 -10.16 8.39
N TYR A 124 9.53 -9.48 8.66
CA TYR A 124 8.89 -9.42 9.99
C TYR A 124 7.39 -9.78 9.91
N PRO A 125 7.04 -11.07 9.72
CA PRO A 125 5.65 -11.50 9.56
C PRO A 125 4.75 -11.21 10.78
N SER A 126 5.33 -11.00 11.97
CA SER A 126 4.61 -10.63 13.19
C SER A 126 3.90 -9.27 13.08
N LEU A 127 4.31 -8.40 12.16
CA LEU A 127 3.62 -7.14 11.85
C LEU A 127 2.17 -7.35 11.39
N CYS A 128 1.84 -8.51 10.82
CA CYS A 128 0.47 -8.81 10.38
C CYS A 128 -0.42 -9.38 11.48
N LYS A 129 0.12 -9.67 12.68
CA LYS A 129 -0.57 -10.38 13.75
C LYS A 129 -1.02 -9.47 14.90
N GLN A 130 -1.39 -8.22 14.58
CA GLN A 130 -1.79 -7.19 15.57
C GLN A 130 -0.70 -6.79 16.57
N SER A 131 0.56 -7.17 16.32
CA SER A 131 1.69 -6.70 17.11
C SER A 131 2.07 -5.30 16.62
N SER A 132 2.03 -4.31 17.52
CA SER A 132 2.70 -3.03 17.28
C SER A 132 4.19 -3.27 17.03
N VAL A 133 4.87 -2.34 16.34
CA VAL A 133 6.34 -2.42 16.12
C VAL A 133 7.10 -2.62 17.43
N TYR A 134 6.59 -2.05 18.53
CA TYR A 134 7.16 -2.18 19.87
C TYR A 134 6.98 -3.57 20.50
N CYS A 135 6.04 -4.36 20.00
CA CYS A 135 5.72 -5.72 20.49
C CYS A 135 6.42 -6.81 19.67
N LEU A 136 7.25 -6.45 18.70
CA LEU A 136 8.04 -7.40 17.91
C LEU A 136 9.23 -7.92 18.71
N ASP A 137 9.70 -9.12 18.40
CA ASP A 137 10.93 -9.70 18.98
C ASP A 137 12.18 -8.85 18.75
N ARG A 138 12.19 -8.03 17.68
CA ARG A 138 13.30 -7.12 17.32
C ARG A 138 12.80 -5.72 16.92
N PRO A 139 12.31 -4.92 17.88
CA PRO A 139 11.71 -3.62 17.60
C PRO A 139 12.75 -2.58 17.15
N ARG A 140 13.99 -2.68 17.66
CA ARG A 140 15.11 -1.79 17.28
C ARG A 140 15.54 -1.99 15.82
N ALA A 141 15.64 -3.23 15.36
CA ALA A 141 16.03 -3.54 13.97
C ALA A 141 15.02 -3.00 12.96
N VAL A 142 13.72 -3.15 13.25
CA VAL A 142 12.66 -2.58 12.42
C VAL A 142 12.74 -1.05 12.40
N ALA A 143 12.88 -0.41 13.58
CA ALA A 143 13.04 1.04 13.66
C ALA A 143 14.27 1.55 12.91
N GLU A 144 15.38 0.81 12.91
CA GLU A 144 16.58 1.12 12.13
C GLU A 144 16.35 1.00 10.63
N GLN A 145 15.63 -0.02 10.15
CA GLN A 145 15.26 -0.11 8.74
C GLN A 145 14.38 1.07 8.31
N PHE A 146 13.40 1.47 9.13
CA PHE A 146 12.62 2.68 8.86
C PHE A 146 13.49 3.94 8.84
N ARG A 147 14.43 4.10 9.77
CA ARG A 147 15.36 5.24 9.78
C ARG A 147 16.27 5.24 8.57
N ALA A 148 16.86 4.10 8.22
CA ALA A 148 17.72 3.94 7.05
C ALA A 148 16.96 4.27 5.77
N PHE A 149 15.74 3.74 5.63
CA PHE A 149 14.88 4.02 4.48
C PHE A 149 14.51 5.51 4.40
N LYS A 150 14.08 6.13 5.51
CA LYS A 150 13.78 7.58 5.55
C LYS A 150 15.01 8.46 5.31
N GLY A 151 16.19 8.02 5.72
CA GLY A 151 17.46 8.69 5.46
C GLY A 151 17.83 8.67 3.98
N LEU A 152 17.52 7.57 3.28
CA LEU A 152 17.71 7.43 1.83
C LEU A 152 16.62 8.14 1.02
N ALA A 153 15.39 8.19 1.53
CA ALA A 153 14.22 8.70 0.83
C ALA A 153 13.96 10.22 0.98
N GLY A 154 14.98 11.01 1.35
CA GLY A 154 14.90 12.48 1.32
C GLY A 154 13.64 13.09 1.98
N ARG A 155 13.61 13.16 3.31
CA ARG A 155 12.73 14.02 4.14
C ARG A 155 11.34 14.38 3.58
N GLN A 156 10.45 13.40 3.43
CA GLN A 156 9.02 13.70 3.31
C GLN A 156 8.43 14.12 4.66
N ASN A 157 8.23 15.42 4.82
CA ASN A 157 7.45 16.00 5.91
C ASN A 157 5.97 15.66 5.68
N GLY A 158 5.42 14.69 6.41
CA GLY A 158 3.97 14.42 6.41
C GLY A 158 3.56 13.06 6.96
N ILE A 159 4.23 11.97 6.56
CA ILE A 159 3.81 10.60 6.91
C ILE A 159 4.45 10.08 8.22
N THR A 160 5.45 10.78 8.75
CA THR A 160 6.15 10.36 9.97
C THR A 160 5.30 10.46 11.24
N ARG A 161 4.14 11.15 11.20
CA ARG A 161 3.32 11.34 12.40
C ARG A 161 2.38 10.18 12.71
N LEU A 162 2.02 9.31 11.75
CA LEU A 162 1.05 8.24 12.03
C LEU A 162 1.67 6.96 12.58
N LEU A 163 2.93 6.66 12.24
CA LEU A 163 3.63 5.45 12.71
C LEU A 163 4.45 5.64 13.99
N MET A 164 4.59 6.89 14.46
CA MET A 164 5.33 7.27 15.68
C MET A 164 4.46 8.05 16.66
N LEU A 165 3.12 7.98 16.53
CA LEU A 165 2.25 8.42 17.61
C LEU A 165 2.41 7.40 18.75
N PRO A 166 2.85 7.81 19.95
CA PRO A 166 2.79 6.93 21.09
C PRO A 166 1.34 6.49 21.28
N CYS A 167 1.15 5.23 21.64
CA CYS A 167 -0.08 4.74 22.22
C CYS A 167 -0.39 5.62 23.45
N VAL A 168 -1.14 6.70 23.24
CA VAL A 168 -1.70 7.52 24.31
C VAL A 168 -3.11 7.02 24.51
N SER A 169 -3.23 6.21 25.56
CA SER A 169 -4.45 6.04 26.35
C SER A 169 -5.61 5.26 25.70
N LEU A 170 -5.42 3.95 25.57
CA LEU A 170 -6.48 3.01 25.94
C LEU A 170 -6.14 2.47 27.33
N THR A 171 -6.67 3.13 28.35
CA THR A 171 -6.77 2.59 29.71
C THR A 171 -7.47 1.24 29.63
N ALA A 172 -6.71 0.17 29.75
CA ALA A 172 -7.23 -1.12 30.19
C ALA A 172 -7.74 -0.95 31.64
N PRO A 173 -8.99 -1.29 31.97
CA PRO A 173 -9.32 -1.55 33.35
C PRO A 173 -8.65 -2.86 33.77
N ALA A 174 -7.94 -2.77 34.89
CA ALA A 174 -7.24 -3.86 35.55
C ALA A 174 -8.16 -5.05 35.83
N GLY A 175 -7.63 -6.27 35.65
CA GLY A 175 -8.31 -7.52 35.97
C GLY A 175 -7.41 -8.73 35.79
N CYS A 176 -6.16 -8.65 36.25
CA CYS A 176 -5.30 -9.82 36.39
C CYS A 176 -5.71 -10.52 37.69
N ILE A 177 -6.55 -11.57 37.59
CA ILE A 177 -6.80 -12.48 38.71
C ILE A 177 -5.80 -13.62 38.59
N THR A 178 -4.84 -13.63 39.51
CA THR A 178 -4.05 -14.79 39.89
C THR A 178 -4.97 -15.88 40.43
N GLY A 179 -4.82 -17.12 39.95
CA GLY A 179 -5.50 -18.28 40.52
C GLY A 179 -4.72 -19.56 40.22
N TYR A 180 -4.08 -20.09 41.26
CA TYR A 180 -3.44 -21.40 41.29
C TYR A 180 -4.43 -22.54 40.99
N GLY A 181 -3.91 -23.60 40.36
CA GLY A 181 -4.49 -24.92 40.22
C GLY A 181 -3.43 -25.87 39.68
#